data_AF-A0A0M5K3E0-F1
#
_entry.id   AF-A0A0M5K3E0-F1
#
_cell.length_a   1.000
_cell.length_b   1.000
_cell.length_c   1.000
_cell.angle_alpha   90.00
_cell.angle_beta   90.00
_cell.angle_gamma   90.00
#
_symmetry.space_group_name_H-M   'P 1'
#
loop_
_entity.id
_entity.type
_entity.pdbx_description
1 polymer ?
#
loop_
_entity_poly.entity_id
_entity_poly.type
_entity_poly.pdbx_seq_one_letter_code
_entity_poly.pdbx_strand_id
1 'polypeptide(L)' 'MYKNVLESITGIEIYPLISFVIFFLFFLGLLIWVVIANRQHLYTMSLMPLLGDDEAPAPQPESDALC' A
#
# COMPACT_ATOMS: atom_id res chain seq x y z
N MET A 1 -34.58 9.63 -27.23
CA MET A 1 -35.91 10.16 -26.86
C MET A 1 -36.29 9.72 -25.43
N TYR A 2 -35.47 10.00 -24.42
CA TYR A 2 -35.74 9.68 -23.00
C TYR A 2 -35.13 10.68 -21.99
N LYS A 3 -34.35 11.67 -22.47
CA LYS A 3 -33.58 12.61 -21.62
C LYS A 3 -34.49 13.58 -20.86
N ASN A 4 -35.58 14.00 -21.49
CA ASN A 4 -36.53 14.98 -20.93
C ASN A 4 -37.23 14.50 -19.65
N VAL A 5 -37.39 13.18 -19.45
CA VAL A 5 -38.10 12.66 -18.25
C VAL A 5 -37.24 12.82 -17.00
N LEU A 6 -35.94 12.52 -17.11
CA LEU A 6 -34.99 12.63 -16.00
C LEU A 6 -34.66 14.09 -15.68
N GLU A 7 -34.52 14.92 -16.72
CA GLU A 7 -34.21 16.35 -16.59
C GLU A 7 -35.41 17.18 -16.06
N SER A 8 -36.65 16.69 -16.27
CA SER A 8 -37.86 17.32 -15.71
C SER A 8 -37.96 17.20 -14.18
N ILE A 9 -37.18 16.30 -13.57
CA ILE A 9 -37.07 16.20 -12.11
C ILE A 9 -35.96 17.13 -11.65
N THR A 10 -36.36 18.34 -11.27
CA THR A 10 -35.49 19.38 -10.72
C THR A 10 -34.64 18.79 -9.58
N GLY A 11 -33.32 18.82 -9.73
CA GLY A 11 -32.37 18.36 -8.70
C GLY A 11 -31.89 16.90 -8.80
N ILE A 12 -32.21 16.17 -9.88
CA ILE A 12 -31.70 14.79 -10.11
C ILE A 12 -30.16 14.73 -10.17
N GLU A 13 -29.51 15.81 -10.58
CA GLU A 13 -28.06 15.94 -10.74
C GLU A 13 -27.27 15.92 -9.42
N ILE A 14 -27.93 16.22 -8.29
CA ILE A 14 -27.29 16.25 -6.97
C ILE A 14 -26.93 14.84 -6.50
N TYR A 15 -27.74 13.83 -6.84
CA TYR A 15 -27.48 12.45 -6.43
C TYR A 15 -26.16 11.91 -7.01
N PRO A 16 -25.90 11.99 -8.33
CA PRO A 16 -24.59 11.63 -8.90
C PRO A 16 -23.42 12.43 -8.33
N LEU A 17 -23.59 13.74 -8.11
CA LEU A 17 -22.53 14.62 -7.62
C LEU A 17 -22.10 14.21 -6.20
N ILE A 18 -23.05 14.01 -5.28
CA ILE A 18 -22.75 13.62 -3.90
C ILE A 18 -22.16 12.21 -3.85
N SER A 19 -22.69 11.26 -4.63
CA SER A 19 -22.09 9.92 -4.73
C SER A 19 -20.64 9.98 -5.19
N PHE A 20 -20.34 10.81 -6.19
CA PHE A 20 -18.99 11.00 -6.70
C PHE A 20 -18.07 11.62 -5.64
N VAL A 21 -18.51 12.66 -4.94
CA VAL A 21 -17.72 13.32 -3.88
C VAL A 21 -17.44 12.36 -2.73
N ILE A 22 -18.43 11.63 -2.23
CA ILE A 22 -18.24 10.67 -1.13
C ILE A 22 -17.30 9.54 -1.56
N PHE A 23 -17.50 8.98 -2.75
CA PHE A 23 -16.62 7.95 -3.31
C PHE A 23 -15.18 8.46 -3.41
N PHE A 24 -14.98 9.64 -3.99
CA PHE A 24 -13.65 10.23 -4.13
C PHE A 24 -12.98 10.50 -2.79
N LEU A 25 -13.71 11.09 -1.83
CA LEU A 25 -13.20 11.34 -0.48
C LEU A 25 -12.82 10.05 0.25
N PHE A 26 -13.61 8.99 0.10
CA PHE A 26 -13.30 7.69 0.67
C PHE A 26 -11.97 7.14 0.13
N PHE A 27 -11.79 7.17 -1.19
CA PHE A 27 -10.54 6.74 -1.82
C PHE A 27 -9.36 7.63 -1.43
N LEU A 28 -9.55 8.95 -1.37
CA LEU A 28 -8.50 9.88 -0.95
C LEU A 28 -8.06 9.61 0.49
N GLY A 29 -9.01 9.34 1.39
CA GLY A 29 -8.74 8.95 2.78
C GLY A 29 -7.93 7.66 2.87
N LEU A 30 -8.29 6.63 2.11
CA LEU A 30 -7.54 5.37 2.04
C LEU A 30 -6.13 5.56 1.48
N LEU A 31 -5.96 6.36 0.42
CA LEU A 31 -4.65 6.64 -0.15
C LEU A 31 -3.72 7.33 0.87
N ILE A 32 -4.23 8.32 1.59
CA ILE A 32 -3.48 8.99 2.67
C ILE A 32 -3.11 7.97 3.76
N TRP A 33 -4.08 7.16 4.21
CA TRP A 33 -3.86 6.15 5.24
C TRP A 33 -2.81 5.11 4.83
N VAL A 34 -2.88 4.59 3.60
CA VAL A 34 -1.92 3.62 3.06
C VAL A 34 -0.51 4.20 2.99
N VAL A 35 -0.34 5.44 2.50
CA VAL A 35 0.99 6.07 2.42
C VAL A 35 1.61 6.24 3.81
N ILE A 36 0.82 6.56 4.83
CA ILE A 36 1.29 6.68 6.22
C ILE A 36 1.62 5.30 6.80
N ALA A 37 0.71 4.33 6.68
CA ALA A 37 0.88 2.97 7.21
C ALA A 37 2.09 2.25 6.58
N ASN A 38 2.31 2.43 5.28
CA ASN A 38 3.45 1.87 4.56
C ASN A 38 4.79 2.33 5.14
N ARG A 39 4.91 3.59 5.57
CA ARG A 39 6.16 4.10 6.18
C ARG A 39 6.50 3.41 7.51
N GLN A 40 5.49 3.10 8.33
CA GLN A 40 5.71 2.40 9.59
C GLN A 40 6.10 0.93 9.37
N HIS A 41 5.47 0.26 8.42
CA HIS A 41 5.75 -1.15 8.13
C HIS A 41 7.12 -1.36 7.47
N LEU A 42 7.51 -0.43 6.59
CA LEU A 42 8.78 -0.48 5.85
C LEU A 42 9.97 -0.25 6.78
N TYR A 43 9.83 0.56 7.82
CA TYR A 43 10.90 0.73 8.81
C TYR A 43 11.22 -0.58 9.53
N THR A 44 10.19 -1.31 9.98
CA THR A 44 10.35 -2.60 10.68
C THR A 44 10.97 -3.68 9.79
N MET A 45 10.66 -3.70 8.49
CA MET A 45 11.25 -4.65 7.54
C MET A 45 12.64 -4.22 7.05
N SER A 46 12.92 -2.92 6.95
CA SER A 46 14.24 -2.40 6.56
C SER A 46 15.32 -2.62 7.63
N LEU A 47 14.90 -2.87 8.87
CA LEU A 47 15.76 -3.24 10.00
C LEU A 47 16.04 -4.74 10.08
N MET A 48 15.39 -5.58 9.27
CA MET A 48 15.87 -6.94 9.05
C MET A 48 17.06 -6.84 8.10
N PRO A 49 18.29 -7.08 8.59
CA PRO A 49 19.45 -7.06 7.72
C PRO A 49 19.21 -8.11 6.64
N LEU A 50 19.38 -7.70 5.38
CA LEU A 50 19.63 -8.61 4.27
C LEU A 50 20.96 -9.32 4.57
N LEU A 51 20.93 -10.31 5.48
CA LEU A 51 21.92 -11.36 5.49
C LEU A 51 21.66 -12.12 4.19
N GLY A 52 22.33 -11.65 3.15
CA GLY A 52 22.40 -12.34 1.88
C GLY A 52 22.90 -13.74 2.14
N ASP A 53 22.14 -14.70 1.63
CA ASP A 53 22.55 -16.07 1.38
C ASP A 53 23.63 -16.12 0.28
N ASP A 54 24.69 -15.32 0.39
CA ASP A 54 25.86 -15.36 -0.49
C ASP A 54 26.86 -16.41 0.02
N GLU A 55 26.59 -17.64 -0.40
CA GLU A 55 27.55 -18.63 -0.93
C GLU A 55 28.79 -19.05 -0.08
N ALA A 56 28.69 -20.28 0.44
CA ALA A 56 29.67 -21.40 0.62
C ALA A 56 31.18 -21.22 0.28
N PRO A 57 32.13 -22.13 0.71
CA PRO A 57 32.03 -23.36 1.51
C PRO A 57 33.05 -23.40 2.69
N ALA A 58 33.02 -24.50 3.46
CA ALA A 58 33.96 -24.78 4.57
C ALA A 58 35.45 -24.57 4.24
N PRO A 59 36.24 -24.16 5.23
CA PRO A 59 37.42 -24.92 5.59
C PRO A 59 37.29 -25.38 7.04
N GLN A 60 37.21 -26.70 7.21
CA GLN A 60 37.79 -27.33 8.40
C GLN A 60 39.29 -26.98 8.39
N PRO A 61 39.87 -26.50 9.50
CA PRO A 61 41.15 -26.99 9.90
C PRO A 61 40.87 -27.94 11.07
N GLU A 62 40.66 -29.20 10.68
CA GLU A 62 41.32 -30.28 11.40
C GLU A 62 42.78 -29.87 11.71
N SER A 63 43.20 -30.08 12.95
CA SER A 63 44.59 -30.00 13.40
C SER A 63 45.26 -28.62 13.28
N ASP A 64 45.60 -28.01 14.42
CA ASP A 64 46.97 -27.53 14.74
C ASP A 64 46.97 -26.44 15.82
N ALA A 65 47.82 -26.64 16.83
CA ALA A 65 48.30 -25.70 17.85
C ALA A 65 47.30 -25.29 18.97
N LEU A 66 47.36 -25.93 20.14
CA LEU A 66 48.17 -25.49 21.31
C LEU A 66 47.60 -24.28 22.06
N CYS A 67 46.86 -24.55 23.14
CA CYS A 67 47.23 -24.24 24.54
C CYS A 67 46.29 -25.00 25.49
#